data_AF-A0A841SST9-F1
#
_entry.id   AF-A0A841SST9-F1
#
_cell.length_a   1.000
_cell.length_b   1.000
_cell.length_c   1.000
_cell.angle_alpha   90.00
_cell.angle_beta   90.00
_cell.angle_gamma   90.00
#
_symmetry.space_group_name_H-M   'P 1'
#
loop_
_entity.id
_entity.type
_entity.pdbx_description
1 polymer ?
#
loop_
_entity_poly.entity_id
_entity_poly.type
_entity_poly.pdbx_seq_one_letter_code
_entity_poly.pdbx_strand_id
1 'polypeptide(L)' 'MANKNGMPDKNLSNVVEDLARNPVNSHQAQQQQQQTNDRRHQDALNHDETTDLHHFRTT' A
#
# COMPACT_ATOMS: atom_id res chain seq x y z
N MET A 1 13.33 -11.67 -13.57
CA MET A 1 14.18 -12.24 -12.51
C MET A 1 13.31 -12.31 -11.25
N ALA A 2 13.11 -13.52 -10.72
CA ALA A 2 12.32 -13.74 -9.52
C ALA A 2 13.23 -13.84 -8.29
N ASN A 3 12.75 -13.42 -7.12
CA ASN A 3 13.42 -13.66 -5.85
C ASN A 3 13.48 -15.17 -5.55
N LYS A 4 14.19 -15.59 -4.49
CA LYS A 4 14.38 -17.03 -4.18
C LYS A 4 13.07 -17.82 -4.03
N ASN A 5 11.94 -17.13 -3.84
CA ASN A 5 10.61 -17.72 -3.66
C ASN A 5 9.80 -17.73 -4.96
N GLY A 6 10.39 -17.41 -6.12
CA GLY A 6 9.71 -17.41 -7.41
C GLY A 6 8.79 -16.20 -7.65
N MET A 7 8.70 -15.26 -6.70
CA MET A 7 7.96 -14.00 -6.87
C MET A 7 8.83 -12.94 -7.58
N PRO A 8 8.23 -12.00 -8.33
CA PRO A 8 8.96 -10.85 -8.85
C PRO A 8 9.75 -10.17 -7.73
N ASP A 9 11.00 -9.82 -8.00
CA ASP A 9 11.81 -9.08 -7.02
C ASP A 9 11.12 -7.75 -6.70
N LYS A 10 10.69 -7.59 -5.45
CA LYS A 10 9.99 -6.38 -4.99
C LYS A 10 10.80 -5.12 -5.23
N ASN A 11 12.13 -5.20 -5.12
CA ASN A 11 12.98 -4.03 -5.37
C ASN A 11 12.91 -3.62 -6.84
N LEU A 12 12.91 -4.58 -7.76
CA LEU A 12 12.76 -4.31 -9.19
C LEU A 12 11.35 -3.82 -9.53
N SER A 13 10.31 -4.40 -8.93
CA SER A 13 8.93 -3.95 -9.11
C SER A 13 8.72 -2.52 -8.63
N ASN A 14 9.24 -2.17 -7.45
CA ASN A 14 9.16 -0.80 -6.91
C ASN A 14 9.88 0.20 -7.83
N VAL A 15 11.07 -0.17 -8.33
CA VAL A 15 11.84 0.69 -9.26
C VAL A 15 11.07 0.91 -10.57
N VAL A 16 10.43 -0.12 -11.12
CA VAL A 16 9.60 0.01 -12.33
C VAL A 16 8.39 0.91 -12.08
N GLU A 17 7.72 0.74 -10.94
CA GLU A 17 6.59 1.59 -10.57
C GLU A 17 6.99 3.05 -10.40
N ASP A 18 8.14 3.32 -9.77
CA ASP A 18 8.65 4.68 -9.58
C ASP A 18 9.09 5.30 -10.92
N LEU A 19 9.71 4.52 -11.81
CA LEU A 19 10.10 4.97 -13.14
C LEU A 19 8.89 5.27 -14.04
N ALA A 20 7.77 4.58 -13.84
CA ALA A 20 6.53 4.80 -14.57
C ALA A 20 5.75 6.05 -14.12
N ARG A 21 6.16 6.71 -13.02
CA ARG A 21 5.48 7.92 -12.53
C ARG A 21 5.80 9.11 -13.41
N ASN A 22 4.76 9.83 -13.82
CA ASN A 22 4.93 11.10 -14.49
C ASN A 22 5.56 12.12 -13.54
N PRO A 23 6.59 12.87 -13.97
CA PRO A 23 7.18 13.92 -13.15
C PRO A 23 6.13 15.00 -12.87
N VAL A 24 6.01 15.37 -11.60
CA VAL A 24 5.10 16.43 -11.14
C VAL A 24 5.89 17.50 -10.41
N ASN A 25 5.32 18.70 -10.28
CA ASN A 25 5.96 19.76 -9.50
C ASN A 25 6.00 19.40 -8.00
N SER A 26 6.86 20.09 -7.24
CA SER A 26 7.09 19.82 -5.82
C SER A 26 5.82 19.92 -4.97
N HIS A 27 4.95 20.88 -5.25
CA HIS A 27 3.69 21.04 -4.53
C HIS A 27 2.75 19.85 -4.77
N GLN A 28 2.61 19.41 -6.01
CA GLN A 28 1.75 18.29 -6.36
C GLN A 28 2.30 16.98 -5.80
N ALA A 29 3.62 16.79 -5.79
CA ALA A 29 4.25 15.65 -5.12
C ALA A 29 3.92 15.63 -3.62
N GLN A 30 3.96 16.78 -2.94
CA GLN A 30 3.60 16.88 -1.52
C GLN A 30 2.11 16.53 -1.29
N GLN A 31 1.21 17.00 -2.15
CA GLN A 31 -0.22 16.66 -2.06
C GLN A 31 -0.44 15.14 -2.22
N GLN A 32 0.19 14.50 -3.21
CA GLN A 32 0.07 13.06 -3.43
C GLN A 32 0.63 12.24 -2.26
N GLN A 33 1.71 12.72 -1.64
CA GLN A 33 2.30 12.07 -0.47
C GLN A 33 1.38 12.19 0.75
N GLN A 34 0.77 13.36 0.97
CA GLN A 34 -0.22 13.57 2.03
C GLN A 34 -1.41 12.63 1.83
N GLN A 35 -2.01 12.59 0.63
CA GLN A 35 -3.11 11.66 0.31
C GLN A 35 -2.75 10.19 0.55
N THR A 36 -1.51 9.80 0.22
CA THR A 36 -1.04 8.43 0.46
C THR A 36 -0.90 8.13 1.94
N ASN A 37 -0.41 9.09 2.73
CA ASN A 37 -0.27 8.95 4.17
C ASN A 37 -1.64 8.88 4.85
N ASP A 38 -2.58 9.75 4.46
CA ASP A 38 -3.95 9.77 4.97
C ASP A 38 -4.65 8.43 4.72
N ARG A 39 -4.51 7.89 3.50
CA ARG A 39 -5.04 6.56 3.16
C ARG A 39 -4.44 5.46 4.01
N ARG A 40 -3.12 5.45 4.22
CA ARG A 40 -2.47 4.45 5.10
C ARG A 40 -2.90 4.58 6.55
N HIS A 41 -3.13 5.80 7.03
CA HIS A 41 -3.63 6.05 8.37
C HIS A 41 -5.05 5.50 8.53
N GLN A 42 -5.94 5.77 7.58
CA GLN A 42 -7.30 5.22 7.59
C GLN A 42 -7.30 3.69 7.49
N ASP A 43 -6.46 3.13 6.62
CA ASP A 43 -6.31 1.69 6.48
C ASP A 43 -5.81 1.05 7.79
N ALA A 44 -4.83 1.67 8.46
CA ALA A 44 -4.35 1.22 9.76
C ALA A 44 -5.45 1.25 10.84
N LEU A 45 -6.26 2.31 10.89
CA LEU A 45 -7.41 2.38 11.80
C LEU A 45 -8.47 1.32 11.50
N ASN A 46 -8.74 1.04 10.21
CA ASN A 46 -9.67 -0.01 9.79
C ASN A 46 -9.12 -1.43 10.08
N HIS A 47 -7.81 -1.60 10.09
CA HIS A 47 -7.14 -2.86 10.39
C HIS A 47 -6.91 -3.09 11.90
N ASP A 48 -7.00 -2.06 12.73
CA ASP A 48 -6.92 -2.16 14.20
C ASP A 48 -8.24 -2.70 14.80
N GLU A 49 -9.37 -2.42 14.16
CA GLU A 49 -10.63 -3.11 14.44
C GLU A 49 -10.58 -4.50 13.77
N THR A 50 -10.01 -5.49 14.46
CA THR A 50 -10.31 -6.90 14.18
C THR A 50 -11.81 -7.06 14.33
N THR A 51 -12.59 -6.87 13.27
CA THR A 51 -14.01 -7.21 13.28
C THR A 51 -14.04 -8.68 13.64
N ASP A 52 -14.55 -8.95 14.85
CA ASP A 52 -14.32 -10.21 15.54
C ASP A 52 -14.45 -11.41 14.61
N LEU A 53 -13.40 -12.23 14.56
CA LEU A 53 -13.39 -13.57 13.95
C LEU A 53 -14.47 -14.52 14.54
N HIS A 54 -15.36 -14.01 15.39
CA HIS A 54 -16.46 -14.69 16.06
C HIS A 54 -17.85 -14.45 15.43
N HIS A 55 -17.98 -13.82 14.26
CA HIS A 55 -19.28 -13.65 13.58
C HIS A 55 -19.86 -14.93 12.92
N PHE A 56 -19.48 -16.13 13.37
CA PHE A 56 -20.20 -17.36 13.00
C PHE A 56 -20.14 -18.40 14.12
N ARG A 57 -21.13 -18.38 15.01
CA ARG A 57 -21.81 -19.60 15.49
C ARG A 57 -22.89 -19.24 16.52
N THR A 58 -24.14 -19.31 16.09
CA THR A 58 -25.23 -19.80 16.94
C THR A 58 -26.16 -20.64 16.07
N THR A 59 -26.23 -21.91 16.44
CA THR A 59 -27.16 -22.95 15.99
C THR A 59 -28.59 -22.65 16.41
#